data_AF-A0A9X7R3C0-F1
#
_entry.id   AF-A0A9X7R3C0-F1
#
_cell.length_a   1.000
_cell.length_b   1.000
_cell.length_c   1.000
_cell.angle_alpha   90.00
_cell.angle_beta   90.00
_cell.angle_gamma   90.00
#
_symmetry.space_group_name_H-M   'P 1'
#
loop_
_entity.id
_entity.type
_entity.pdbx_description
1 polymer ?
#
loop_
_entity_poly.entity_id
_entity_poly.type
_entity_poly.pdbx_seq_one_letter_code
_entity_poly.pdbx_strand_id
1 'polypeptide(L)' 'MPHVIIKMLEGRSEALKVELTEEIANALKAVVGCGDESISVAIEDVAPADWKRTVYDTDILGAGDNLYKKPGYKP' A
#
# COMPACT_ATOMS: atom_id res chain seq x y z
N MET A 1 -3.26 -4.42 15.90
CA MET A 1 -3.45 -5.29 14.73
C MET A 1 -3.48 -4.41 13.49
N PRO A 2 -2.32 -4.09 12.90
CA PRO A 2 -2.26 -3.27 11.69
C PRO A 2 -2.72 -4.05 10.45
N HIS A 3 -3.44 -3.36 9.58
CA HIS A 3 -3.77 -3.82 8.23
C HIS A 3 -3.21 -2.82 7.22
N VAL A 4 -2.53 -3.32 6.19
CA VAL A 4 -1.97 -2.51 5.10
C VAL A 4 -2.57 -2.95 3.78
N ILE A 5 -3.04 -1.99 2.99
CA ILE A 5 -3.44 -2.22 1.61
C ILE A 5 -2.48 -1.44 0.72
N ILE A 6 -1.83 -2.14 -0.20
CA ILE A 6 -0.97 -1.55 -1.21
C ILE A 6 -1.70 -1.59 -2.54
N LYS A 7 -2.05 -0.43 -3.08
CA LYS A 7 -2.52 -0.32 -4.46
C LYS A 7 -1.37 0.13 -5.34
N MET A 8 -1.08 -0.60 -6.40
CA MET A 8 -0.02 -0.26 -7.36
C MET A 8 -0.44 -0.56 -8.79
N LEU A 9 0.27 0.03 -9.76
CA LEU A 9 0.05 -0.31 -11.16
C LEU A 9 0.35 -1.79 -11.40
N GLU A 10 -0.52 -2.43 -12.18
CA GLU A 10 -0.38 -3.83 -12.57
C GLU A 10 0.94 -4.13 -13.32
N GLY A 11 1.35 -5.41 -13.32
CA GLY A 11 2.50 -5.90 -14.08
C GLY A 11 3.74 -6.26 -13.25
N ARG A 12 3.63 -6.27 -11.92
CA ARG A 12 4.68 -6.82 -11.04
C ARG A 12 4.51 -8.34 -10.87
N SER A 13 5.62 -9.04 -10.65
CA SER A 13 5.60 -10.50 -10.43
C SER A 13 5.09 -10.84 -9.02
N GLU A 14 4.53 -12.05 -8.88
CA GLU A 14 4.11 -12.55 -7.56
C GLU A 14 5.28 -12.68 -6.57
N ALA A 15 6.47 -13.05 -7.04
CA ALA A 15 7.66 -13.11 -6.20
C ALA A 15 7.99 -11.74 -5.56
N LEU A 16 7.87 -10.66 -6.34
CA LEU A 16 8.08 -9.30 -5.82
C LEU A 16 7.00 -8.92 -4.81
N LYS A 17 5.73 -9.31 -5.03
CA LYS A 17 4.64 -9.05 -4.09
C LYS A 17 4.84 -9.76 -2.75
N VAL A 18 5.37 -10.99 -2.78
CA VAL A 18 5.74 -11.75 -1.56
C VAL A 18 6.86 -11.03 -0.83
N GLU A 19 7.95 -10.69 -1.51
CA GLU A 19 9.09 -9.97 -0.92
C GLU A 19 8.64 -8.63 -0.29
N LEU A 20 7.83 -7.84 -1.00
CA LEU A 20 7.30 -6.58 -0.49
C LEU A 20 6.43 -6.76 0.76
N THR A 21 5.64 -7.83 0.81
CA THR A 21 4.77 -8.14 1.96
C THR A 21 5.61 -8.46 3.21
N GLU A 22 6.67 -9.25 3.05
CA GLU A 22 7.59 -9.59 4.14
C GLU A 22 8.28 -8.34 4.70
N GLU A 23 8.78 -7.47 3.82
CA GLU A 23 9.45 -6.23 4.23
C GLU A 23 8.52 -5.27 4.98
N ILE A 24 7.26 -5.14 4.56
CA ILE A 24 6.28 -4.30 5.25
C ILE A 24 5.90 -4.88 6.61
N ALA A 25 5.69 -6.20 6.69
CA ALA A 25 5.43 -6.86 7.97
C ALA A 25 6.61 -6.66 8.94
N ASN A 26 7.84 -6.81 8.45
CA ASN A 26 9.04 -6.57 9.24
C ASN A 26 9.16 -5.11 9.72
N ALA A 27 8.86 -4.13 8.87
CA ALA A 27 8.83 -2.73 9.25
C ALA A 27 7.79 -2.44 10.35
N LEU A 28 6.58 -3.01 10.25
CA LEU A 28 5.54 -2.88 11.26
C LEU A 28 5.96 -3.51 12.59
N LYS A 29 6.53 -4.71 12.57
CA LYS A 29 7.08 -5.35 13.78
C LYS A 29 8.13 -4.46 14.44
N ALA A 30 9.07 -3.93 13.65
CA ALA A 30 10.18 -3.13 14.17
C ALA A 30 9.77 -1.76 14.73
N VAL A 31 8.83 -1.07 14.07
CA VAL A 31 8.46 0.32 14.43
C VAL A 31 7.26 0.37 15.36
N VAL A 32 6.25 -0.47 15.12
CA VAL A 32 4.99 -0.49 15.90
C VAL A 32 5.08 -1.45 17.08
N GLY A 33 5.97 -2.45 17.04
CA GLY A 33 6.16 -3.41 18.14
C GLY A 33 5.03 -4.45 18.26
N CYS A 34 4.30 -4.73 17.18
CA CYS A 34 3.25 -5.76 17.17
C CYS A 34 3.79 -7.14 16.77
N GLY A 35 3.10 -8.21 17.19
CA GLY A 35 3.38 -9.57 16.73
C GLY A 35 3.00 -9.79 15.27
N ASP A 36 3.61 -10.80 14.65
CA ASP A 36 3.40 -11.16 13.24
C ASP A 36 1.95 -11.58 12.97
N GLU A 37 1.36 -12.31 13.91
CA GLU A 37 -0.03 -12.77 13.88
C GLU A 37 -1.07 -11.64 13.89
N SER A 38 -0.62 -10.43 14.25
CA SER A 38 -1.46 -9.23 14.30
C SER A 38 -1.42 -8.41 13.01
N ILE A 39 -0.61 -8.81 12.02
CA ILE A 39 -0.37 -8.06 10.77
C ILE A 39 -1.11 -8.73 9.62
N SER A 40 -1.72 -7.92 8.76
CA SER A 40 -2.24 -8.38 7.47
C SER A 40 -1.89 -7.38 6.38
N VAL A 41 -1.55 -7.88 5.19
CA VAL A 41 -1.19 -7.08 4.03
C VAL A 41 -1.98 -7.57 2.82
N ALA A 42 -2.62 -6.64 2.10
CA ALA A 42 -3.25 -6.90 0.81
C ALA A 42 -2.52 -6.09 -0.27
N ILE A 43 -2.37 -6.68 -1.45
CA ILE A 43 -1.81 -6.02 -2.63
C ILE A 43 -2.85 -6.06 -3.75
N GLU A 44 -3.20 -4.90 -4.29
CA GLU A 44 -4.14 -4.73 -5.39
C GLU A 44 -3.41 -4.15 -6.60
N ASP A 45 -3.45 -4.90 -7.70
CA ASP A 45 -3.01 -4.41 -9.01
C ASP A 45 -4.12 -3.57 -9.64
N VAL A 46 -3.77 -2.37 -10.07
CA VAL A 46 -4.69 -1.39 -10.66
C VAL A 46 -4.23 -1.09 -12.09
N ALA A 47 -5.14 -1.24 -13.05
CA ALA A 47 -4.87 -0.86 -14.43
C ALA A 47 -4.58 0.65 -14.52
N PRO A 48 -3.63 1.09 -15.38
CA PRO A 48 -3.29 2.50 -15.53
C PRO A 48 -4.49 3.40 -15.85
N ALA A 49 -5.45 2.89 -16.64
CA ALA A 49 -6.67 3.62 -17.01
C ALA A 49 -7.58 3.93 -15.81
N ASP A 50 -7.54 3.10 -14.76
CA ASP A 50 -8.37 3.28 -13.57
C ASP A 50 -7.67 4.07 -12.45
N TRP A 51 -6.33 4.16 -12.49
CA TRP A 51 -5.49 4.72 -11.42
C TRP A 51 -5.99 6.07 -10.88
N LYS A 52 -6.32 7.01 -11.77
CA LYS A 52 -6.76 8.34 -11.38
C LYS A 52 -8.02 8.28 -10.52
N ARG A 53 -9.04 7.58 -11.00
CA ARG A 53 -10.33 7.49 -10.32
C ARG A 53 -10.26 6.65 -9.04
N THR A 54 -9.61 5.49 -9.12
CA THR A 54 -9.70 4.47 -8.05
C THR A 54 -8.66 4.67 -6.96
N VAL A 55 -7.52 5.28 -7.25
CA VAL A 55 -6.43 5.48 -6.29
C VAL A 55 -6.17 6.96 -6.04
N TYR A 56 -5.96 7.77 -7.08
CA TYR A 56 -5.55 9.16 -6.87
C TYR A 56 -6.67 10.00 -6.26
N ASP A 57 -7.83 10.04 -6.90
CA ASP A 57 -8.96 10.85 -6.42
C ASP A 57 -9.53 10.28 -5.11
N THR A 58 -9.58 8.95 -5.00
CA THR A 58 -10.21 8.26 -3.86
C THR A 58 -9.27 8.14 -2.65
N ASP A 59 -8.12 7.50 -2.79
CA ASP A 59 -7.26 7.17 -1.64
C ASP A 59 -6.21 8.27 -1.37
N ILE A 60 -5.72 8.96 -2.40
CA ILE A 60 -4.68 9.99 -2.21
C ILE A 60 -5.32 11.33 -1.83
N LEU A 61 -6.21 11.87 -2.68
CA LEU A 61 -6.91 13.13 -2.37
C LEU A 61 -7.92 12.95 -1.24
N GLY A 62 -8.63 11.81 -1.20
CA GLY A 62 -9.61 11.52 -0.16
C GLY A 62 -9.02 11.23 1.22
N ALA A 63 -7.73 10.90 1.33
CA ALA A 63 -7.09 10.65 2.64
C ALA A 63 -6.95 11.91 3.51
N GLY A 64 -6.94 13.12 2.93
CA GLY A 64 -6.80 14.36 3.69
C GLY A 64 -5.58 14.37 4.62
N ASP A 65 -5.80 14.63 5.91
CA ASP A 65 -4.73 14.66 6.93
C ASP A 65 -4.11 13.29 7.23
N ASN A 66 -4.73 12.19 6.79
CA ASN A 66 -4.18 10.85 6.93
C ASN A 66 -3.12 10.52 5.86
N LEU A 67 -2.86 11.41 4.91
CA LEU A 67 -1.81 11.23 3.90
C LEU A 67 -0.45 11.74 4.41
N TYR A 68 0.25 10.89 5.18
CA TYR A 68 1.56 11.22 5.76
C TYR A 68 2.69 11.39 4.73
N LYS A 69 2.52 10.87 3.50
CA LYS A 69 3.46 11.05 2.38
C LYS A 69 2.73 11.40 1.09
N LYS A 70 2.93 12.63 0.60
CA LYS A 70 2.34 13.12 -0.66
C LYS A 70 3.08 12.55 -1.89
N PRO A 71 2.37 12.26 -2.99
CA PRO A 71 3.02 11.87 -4.24
C PRO A 71 3.83 13.03 -4.81
N GLY A 72 4.92 12.71 -5.52
CA GLY A 72 5.70 13.69 -6.29
C GLY A 72 5.08 14.07 -7.63
N TYR A 73 3.92 13.50 -7.98
CA TYR A 73 3.23 13.67 -9.26
C TYR A 73 1.83 14.24 -9.06
N LYS A 74 1.29 14.84 -10.12
CA LYS A 74 -0.11 15.26 -10.27
C LYS A 74 -0.61 14.73 -11.62
N PRO A 75 -1.37 13.62 -11.63
CA PRO A 75 -1.78 12.94 -12.85
C PRO A 75 -2.94 13.66 -13.58
#